data_AF-A0A7S4RZV9-F1
#
_entry.id   AF-A0A7S4RZV9-F1
#
_cell.length_a   1.000
_cell.length_b   1.000
_cell.length_c   1.000
_cell.angle_alpha   90.00
_cell.angle_beta   90.00
_cell.angle_gamma   90.00
#
_symmetry.space_group_name_H-M   'P 1'
#
loop_
_entity.id
_entity.type
_entity.pdbx_description
1 polymer ?
#
loop_
_entity_poly.entity_id
_entity_poly.type
_entity_poly.pdbx_seq_one_letter_code
_entity_poly.pdbx_strand_id
1 'polypeptide(L)'
;RRNYSASLKMTRGQSNQMSASHDVYSDTTMKQLEELYEEPPQEKIIETAFGKTYAHIYNEDGKKNGIVVMCHGCGGRKEEFQQGRMAPRLASTYKVITFDW
;
A
#
# COMPACT_ATOMS: atom_id res chain seq x y z
N ARG A 1 -63.90 -29.19 -18.58
CA ARG A 1 -62.58 -29.51 -17.98
C ARG A 1 -61.72 -30.17 -19.05
N ARG A 2 -60.61 -29.49 -19.37
CA ARG A 2 -59.35 -29.78 -20.09
C ARG A 2 -59.23 -30.92 -21.12
N ASN A 3 -58.60 -30.49 -22.22
CA ASN A 3 -58.23 -31.15 -23.47
C ASN A 3 -56.88 -31.90 -23.38
N TYR A 4 -56.84 -32.97 -24.17
CA TYR A 4 -55.80 -33.57 -25.03
C TYR A 4 -54.29 -33.24 -24.92
N SER A 5 -53.55 -34.36 -24.91
CA SER A 5 -52.45 -34.78 -25.80
C SER A 5 -51.03 -34.20 -25.67
N ALA A 6 -50.11 -35.16 -25.81
CA ALA A 6 -48.89 -35.16 -26.61
C ALA A 6 -47.56 -35.21 -25.84
N SER A 7 -46.85 -36.30 -26.11
CA SER A 7 -45.46 -36.58 -25.76
C SER A 7 -44.53 -35.62 -26.50
N LEU A 8 -43.65 -34.93 -25.77
CA LEU A 8 -42.53 -34.17 -26.33
C LEU A 8 -41.23 -34.53 -25.59
N LYS A 9 -40.24 -34.99 -26.37
CA LYS A 9 -38.83 -35.07 -25.98
C LYS A 9 -38.35 -33.69 -25.54
N MET A 10 -37.73 -33.60 -24.37
CA MET A 10 -37.03 -32.40 -23.92
C MET A 10 -35.56 -32.72 -23.68
N THR A 11 -34.76 -31.86 -24.29
CA THR A 11 -33.33 -31.84 -24.44
C THR A 11 -32.58 -31.63 -23.12
N ARG A 12 -31.44 -32.32 -23.04
CA ARG A 12 -30.32 -32.16 -22.11
C ARG A 12 -30.07 -30.68 -21.79
N GLY A 13 -30.32 -30.30 -20.54
CA GLY A 13 -30.04 -28.96 -20.02
C GLY A 13 -29.38 -29.06 -18.64
N GLN A 14 -28.21 -28.44 -18.54
CA GLN A 14 -27.50 -28.01 -17.33
C GLN A 14 -26.74 -29.08 -16.51
N SER A 15 -25.42 -29.05 -16.65
CA SER A 15 -24.53 -28.82 -15.51
C SER A 15 -23.17 -28.31 -15.97
N ASN A 16 -22.81 -27.15 -15.42
CA ASN A 16 -21.49 -26.67 -15.06
C ASN A 16 -20.28 -27.08 -15.92
N GLN A 17 -19.63 -26.08 -16.52
CA GLN A 17 -18.29 -25.67 -16.09
C GLN A 17 -17.91 -24.36 -16.79
N MET A 18 -18.32 -23.24 -16.19
CA MET A 18 -17.58 -21.98 -16.28
C MET A 18 -16.92 -21.78 -14.93
N SER A 19 -15.62 -22.05 -14.81
CA SER A 19 -14.79 -21.47 -13.76
C SER A 19 -13.33 -21.85 -13.99
N ALA A 20 -12.57 -20.96 -14.61
CA ALA A 20 -11.13 -20.81 -14.33
C ALA A 20 -10.57 -19.61 -15.10
N SER A 21 -11.06 -18.41 -14.81
CA SER A 21 -10.38 -17.19 -15.23
C SER A 21 -10.95 -15.98 -14.50
N HIS A 22 -10.81 -15.96 -13.17
CA HIS A 22 -11.13 -14.77 -12.35
C HIS A 22 -10.25 -14.57 -11.10
N ASP A 23 -9.12 -15.29 -10.97
CA ASP A 23 -8.28 -15.19 -9.76
C ASP A 23 -6.86 -14.62 -10.00
N VAL A 24 -6.56 -14.13 -11.20
CA VAL A 24 -5.21 -13.62 -11.54
C VAL A 24 -5.12 -12.07 -11.54
N TYR A 25 -6.26 -11.38 -11.44
CA TYR A 25 -6.34 -9.92 -11.57
C TYR A 25 -6.40 -9.14 -10.23
N SER A 26 -6.50 -9.81 -9.09
CA SER A 26 -6.66 -9.11 -7.79
C SER A 26 -5.33 -8.74 -7.13
N ASP A 27 -4.34 -9.62 -7.16
CA ASP A 27 -3.18 -9.48 -6.28
C ASP A 27 -2.10 -8.52 -6.84
N THR A 28 -1.88 -8.53 -8.15
CA THR A 28 -0.90 -7.65 -8.82
C THR A 28 -1.35 -6.20 -8.83
N THR A 29 -2.65 -5.98 -9.01
CA THR A 29 -3.25 -4.65 -9.16
C THR A 29 -3.27 -3.89 -7.83
N MET A 30 -3.47 -4.59 -6.70
CA MET A 30 -3.51 -3.96 -5.37
C MET A 30 -2.13 -3.52 -4.88
N LYS A 31 -1.07 -4.29 -5.15
CA LYS A 31 0.31 -3.87 -4.83
C LYS A 31 0.77 -2.66 -5.66
N GLN A 32 0.38 -2.62 -6.93
CA GLN A 32 0.66 -1.47 -7.80
C GLN A 32 -0.15 -0.23 -7.38
N LEU A 33 -1.36 -0.41 -6.84
CA LEU A 33 -2.16 0.67 -6.28
C LEU A 33 -1.59 1.19 -4.96
N GLU A 34 -1.11 0.33 -4.05
CA GLU A 34 -0.41 0.78 -2.82
C GLU A 34 0.87 1.56 -3.14
N GLU A 35 1.61 1.18 -4.19
CA GLU A 35 2.75 1.97 -4.70
C GLU A 35 2.33 3.34 -5.25
N LEU A 36 1.09 3.49 -5.71
CA LEU A 36 0.56 4.73 -6.28
C LEU A 36 0.06 5.74 -5.23
N TYR A 37 -0.11 5.32 -3.97
CA TYR A 37 -0.67 6.14 -2.87
C TYR A 37 0.27 6.29 -1.66
N GLU A 38 1.59 6.14 -1.83
CA GLU A 38 2.51 6.60 -0.78
C GLU A 38 2.51 8.13 -0.73
N GLU A 39 1.96 8.70 0.34
CA GLU A 39 2.04 10.14 0.56
C GLU A 39 3.51 10.58 0.64
N PRO A 40 3.91 11.60 -0.13
CA PRO A 40 5.28 12.10 -0.07
C PRO A 40 5.59 12.64 1.32
N PRO A 41 6.85 12.52 1.79
CA PRO A 41 7.23 13.08 3.07
C PRO A 41 7.04 14.60 3.08
N GLN A 42 6.69 15.13 4.25
CA GLN A 42 6.76 16.55 4.50
C GLN A 42 8.18 16.94 4.88
N GLU A 43 8.78 17.88 4.15
CA GLU A 43 10.05 18.47 4.54
C GLU A 43 9.83 19.53 5.63
N LYS A 44 10.57 19.42 6.74
CA LYS A 44 10.57 20.41 7.82
C LYS A 44 11.99 20.74 8.24
N ILE A 45 12.21 22.01 8.55
CA ILE A 45 13.47 22.48 9.12
C ILE A 45 13.42 22.26 10.63
N ILE A 46 14.41 21.56 11.17
CA ILE A 46 14.58 21.34 12.60
C ILE A 46 15.76 22.18 13.09
N GLU A 47 15.54 22.95 14.14
CA GLU A 47 16.62 23.65 14.85
C GLU A 47 17.28 22.69 15.85
N THR A 48 18.61 22.64 15.80
CA THR A 48 19.47 21.79 16.64
C THR A 48 20.49 22.67 17.37
N ALA A 49 21.20 22.09 18.34
CA ALA A 49 22.29 22.78 19.04
C ALA A 49 23.44 23.23 18.11
N PHE A 50 23.55 22.64 16.91
CA PHE A 50 24.63 22.90 15.95
C PHE A 50 24.17 23.69 14.73
N GLY A 51 22.92 24.15 14.69
CA GLY A 51 22.34 24.87 13.56
C GLY A 51 21.04 24.24 13.08
N LYS A 52 20.73 24.41 11.79
CA LYS A 52 19.47 23.94 11.18
C LYS A 52 19.74 22.71 10.32
N THR A 53 18.85 21.72 10.40
CA THR A 53 18.84 20.57 9.49
C THR A 53 17.47 20.38 8.85
N TYR A 54 17.45 19.72 7.69
CA TYR A 54 16.24 19.34 6.98
C TYR A 54 15.86 17.91 7.36
N ALA A 55 14.60 17.73 7.73
CA ALA A 55 14.05 16.44 8.07
C ALA A 55 12.84 16.12 7.18
N HIS A 56 12.74 14.86 6.77
CA HIS A 56 11.50 14.31 6.25
C HIS A 56 10.66 13.77 7.39
N ILE A 57 9.40 14.16 7.41
CA ILE A 57 8.40 13.64 8.32
C ILE A 57 7.37 12.84 7.51
N TYR A 58 7.20 11.59 7.89
CA TYR A 58 6.19 10.70 7.34
C TYR A 58 5.11 10.45 8.39
N ASN A 59 3.85 10.41 7.94
CA ASN A 59 2.67 10.14 8.76
C ASN A 59 2.65 10.95 10.08
N GLU A 60 2.27 12.22 10.00
CA GLU A 60 2.24 13.11 11.17
C GLU A 60 1.31 12.60 12.29
N ASP A 61 0.25 11.89 11.89
CA ASP A 61 -0.78 11.34 12.78
C ASP A 61 -0.37 10.00 13.41
N GLY A 62 0.68 9.35 12.89
CA GLY A 62 1.22 8.08 13.37
C GLY A 62 1.80 8.12 14.81
N LYS A 63 1.85 9.30 15.44
CA LYS A 63 2.35 9.49 16.82
C LYS A 63 1.67 8.59 17.85
N LYS A 64 0.41 8.18 17.61
CA LYS A 64 -0.33 7.29 18.53
C LYS A 64 0.35 5.94 18.74
N ASN A 65 1.06 5.45 17.72
CA ASN A 65 1.76 4.17 17.77
C ASN A 65 3.25 4.32 18.13
N GLY A 66 3.77 5.55 18.13
CA GLY A 66 5.16 5.86 18.46
C GLY A 66 5.85 6.72 17.40
N ILE A 67 7.06 7.18 17.74
CA ILE A 67 7.93 7.95 16.84
C ILE A 67 9.18 7.14 16.57
N VAL A 68 9.49 6.93 15.30
CA VAL A 68 10.74 6.32 14.84
C VAL A 68 11.63 7.41 14.26
N VAL A 69 12.85 7.50 14.79
CA VAL A 69 13.88 8.41 14.28
C VAL A 69 14.93 7.56 13.57
N MET A 70 15.21 7.87 12.30
CA MET A 70 16.17 7.13 11.49
C MET A 70 17.39 7.99 11.17
N CYS A 71 18.57 7.43 11.42
CA CYS A 71 19.86 8.07 11.17
C CYS A 71 20.63 7.25 10.14
N HIS A 72 21.13 7.90 9.09
CA HIS A 72 21.95 7.24 8.08
C HIS A 72 23.38 7.00 8.59
N GLY A 73 24.15 6.15 7.91
CA GLY A 73 25.57 5.94 8.22
C GLY A 73 26.46 7.05 7.66
N CYS A 74 27.78 6.92 7.84
CA CYS A 74 28.75 7.83 7.23
C CYS A 74 28.63 7.81 5.70
N GLY A 75 28.53 9.00 5.08
CA GLY A 75 28.37 9.17 3.63
C GLY A 75 26.96 8.94 3.10
N GLY A 76 26.03 8.49 3.95
CA GLY A 76 24.62 8.33 3.58
C GLY A 76 23.83 9.64 3.64
N ARG A 77 22.56 9.57 3.24
CA ARG A 77 21.60 10.69 3.30
C ARG A 77 20.20 10.21 3.67
N LYS A 78 19.36 11.10 4.18
CA LYS A 78 17.97 10.79 4.55
C LYS A 78 17.12 10.25 3.39
N GLU A 79 17.40 10.64 2.15
CA GLU A 79 16.66 10.17 0.97
C GLU A 79 16.83 8.68 0.72
N GLU A 80 17.92 8.07 1.20
CA GLU A 80 18.16 6.63 1.04
C GLU A 80 17.10 5.79 1.76
N PHE A 81 16.51 6.30 2.86
CA PHE A 81 15.41 5.61 3.55
C PHE A 81 14.11 5.63 2.75
N GLN A 82 13.91 6.67 1.93
CA GLN A 82 12.79 6.78 1.01
C GLN A 82 12.99 5.84 -0.17
N GLN A 83 14.17 5.88 -0.80
CA GLN A 83 14.52 5.06 -1.96
C GLN A 83 14.53 3.56 -1.61
N GLY A 84 15.06 3.21 -0.43
CA GLY A 84 15.03 1.85 0.11
C GLY A 84 13.67 1.43 0.68
N ARG A 85 12.65 2.29 0.61
CA ARG A 85 11.26 2.03 1.04
C ARG A 85 11.11 1.71 2.54
N MET A 86 12.14 1.91 3.35
CA MET A 86 12.08 1.61 4.79
C MET A 86 11.24 2.65 5.53
N ALA A 87 11.46 3.95 5.26
CA ALA A 87 10.69 5.02 5.91
C ALA A 87 9.20 4.97 5.53
N PRO A 88 8.80 4.84 4.25
CA PRO A 88 7.39 4.68 3.88
C PRO A 88 6.71 3.46 4.52
N ARG A 89 7.40 2.31 4.56
CA ARG A 89 6.84 1.10 5.19
C ARG A 89 6.62 1.27 6.70
N LEU A 90 7.53 1.91 7.41
CA LEU A 90 7.34 2.20 8.84
C LEU A 90 6.25 3.26 9.05
N ALA A 91 6.11 4.19 8.09
CA ALA A 91 5.10 5.24 8.13
C ALA A 91 3.66 4.73 7.99
N SER A 92 3.42 3.49 7.57
CA SER A 92 2.07 2.90 7.60
C SER A 92 1.53 2.77 9.04
N THR A 93 2.41 2.79 10.04
CA THR A 93 2.05 2.55 11.43
C THR A 93 2.57 3.65 12.35
N TYR A 94 3.81 4.10 12.18
CA TYR A 94 4.47 5.04 13.08
C TYR A 94 4.59 6.43 12.46
N LYS A 95 4.81 7.44 13.30
CA LYS A 95 5.40 8.68 12.82
C LYS A 95 6.89 8.43 12.57
N VAL A 96 7.36 8.68 11.35
CA VAL A 96 8.78 8.48 11.00
C VAL A 96 9.44 9.83 10.75
N ILE A 97 10.63 10.04 11.31
CA ILE A 97 11.45 11.23 11.11
C ILE A 97 12.83 10.78 10.63
N THR A 98 13.26 11.31 9.48
CA THR A 98 14.61 11.07 8.94
C THR A 98 15.28 12.41 8.67
N PHE A 99 16.55 12.59 9.03
CA PHE A 99 17.26 13.86 8.87
C PHE A 99 18.73 13.63 8.50
N ASP A 100 19.37 14.67 7.97
CA ASP A 100 20.81 14.68 7.71
C ASP A 100 21.56 15.31 8.90
N TRP A 101 22.71 14.76 9.29
CA TRP A 101 23.53 15.28 10.39
C TRP A 101 24.74 16.12 9.95
#